data_AF-A0A7C5JQ44-F1
#
_entry.id   AF-A0A7C5JQ44-F1
#
_cell.length_a   1.000
_cell.length_b   1.000
_cell.length_c   1.000
_cell.angle_alpha   90.00
_cell.angle_beta   90.00
_cell.angle_gamma   90.00
#
_symmetry.space_group_name_H-M   'P 1'
#
loop_
_entity.id
_entity.type
_entity.pdbx_description
1 polymer ?
#
loop_
_entity_poly.entity_id
_entity_poly.type
_entity_poly.pdbx_seq_one_letter_code
_entity_poly.pdbx_strand_id
1 'polypeptide(L)'
;MIRRAEEPLSDEEYPDDIDLTDSESDEFTSAVAQCPLCKREIWEESPYCPHCRQWVTLPDSSLQNSRKLYVRFGLWGIKTILMNWIFWGAIPAIINFIWLIHYLLSR
;
A
#
# COMPACT_ATOMS: atom_id res chain seq x y z
N MET A 1 8.85 48.04 25.78
CA MET A 1 8.81 46.90 24.85
C MET A 1 9.94 45.96 25.21
N ILE A 2 9.65 44.88 25.94
CA ILE A 2 10.64 43.95 26.47
C ILE A 2 10.92 42.89 25.40
N ARG A 3 12.16 42.87 24.90
CA ARG A 3 12.74 41.78 24.11
C ARG A 3 12.73 40.53 25.00
N ARG A 4 11.91 39.53 24.67
CA ARG A 4 11.98 38.23 25.37
C ARG A 4 13.37 37.67 25.13
N ALA A 5 14.08 37.47 26.24
CA ALA A 5 15.39 36.87 26.27
C ALA A 5 15.30 35.44 25.71
N GLU A 6 16.41 35.05 25.10
CA GLU A 6 16.64 33.80 24.40
C GLU A 6 16.52 32.66 25.40
N GLU A 7 15.43 31.89 25.31
CA GLU A 7 15.28 30.64 26.05
C GLU A 7 16.18 29.62 25.34
N PRO A 8 17.19 29.05 26.02
CA PRO A 8 18.01 28.00 25.42
C PRO A 8 17.08 26.82 25.08
N LEU A 9 17.11 26.38 23.82
CA LEU A 9 16.41 25.17 23.39
C LEU A 9 16.80 24.02 24.33
N SER A 10 15.80 23.44 25.01
CA SER A 10 15.99 22.30 25.89
C SER A 10 16.55 21.13 25.08
N ASP A 11 17.56 20.44 25.62
CA ASP A 11 18.19 19.27 25.00
C ASP A 11 17.22 18.06 24.87
N GLU A 12 16.00 18.16 25.41
CA GLU A 12 14.92 17.16 25.31
C GLU A 12 14.15 17.19 23.99
N GLU A 13 14.52 18.04 23.02
CA GLU A 13 13.94 18.05 21.67
C GLU A 13 14.82 17.32 20.63
N TYR A 14 15.79 16.53 21.08
CA TYR A 14 16.42 15.54 20.20
C TYR A 14 15.58 14.25 20.20
N PRO A 15 15.22 13.71 19.03
CA PRO A 15 14.50 12.46 18.96
C PRO A 15 15.32 11.35 19.65
N ASP A 16 14.68 10.66 20.60
CA ASP A 16 15.29 9.58 21.37
C ASP A 16 15.86 8.50 20.42
N ASP A 17 17.06 8.01 20.71
CA ASP A 17 17.77 6.95 19.97
C ASP A 17 17.00 5.61 19.87
N ILE A 18 15.88 5.52 20.58
CA ILE A 18 14.96 4.37 20.58
C ILE A 18 14.10 4.34 19.30
N ASP A 19 13.87 5.47 18.64
CA ASP A 19 13.11 5.57 17.38
C ASP A 19 13.95 5.15 16.14
N LEU A 20 15.21 4.75 16.36
CA LEU A 20 16.10 4.24 15.30
C LEU A 20 16.17 2.71 15.24
N THR A 21 15.41 1.99 16.09
CA THR A 21 15.59 0.53 16.25
C THR A 21 14.45 -0.36 15.73
N ASP A 22 13.48 0.18 14.97
CA ASP A 22 12.43 -0.65 14.35
C ASP A 22 12.16 -0.33 12.87
N SER A 23 13.23 -0.21 12.09
CA SER A 23 13.12 -0.41 10.64
C SER A 23 14.28 -1.24 10.17
N GLU A 24 13.92 -2.37 9.58
CA GLU A 24 14.75 -3.41 9.02
C GLU A 24 16.07 -2.85 8.48
N SER A 25 17.17 -3.47 8.88
CA SER A 25 18.46 -3.30 8.22
C SER A 25 18.34 -3.85 6.79
N ASP A 26 17.69 -3.07 5.92
CA ASP A 26 17.87 -3.14 4.49
C ASP A 26 19.33 -2.81 4.28
N GLU A 27 20.13 -3.88 4.23
CA GLU A 27 21.51 -3.89 3.83
C GLU A 27 21.60 -3.04 2.56
N PHE A 28 22.04 -1.78 2.71
CA PHE A 28 22.28 -0.81 1.64
C PHE A 28 23.51 -1.26 0.84
N THR A 29 23.51 -2.52 0.41
CA THR A 29 24.28 -3.00 -0.70
C THR A 29 23.80 -2.19 -1.87
N SER A 30 24.60 -1.22 -2.30
CA SER A 30 24.36 -0.46 -3.50
C SER A 30 24.13 -1.45 -4.64
N ALA A 31 22.87 -1.71 -4.96
CA ALA A 31 22.49 -2.88 -5.72
C ALA A 31 22.99 -2.69 -7.16
N VAL A 32 23.89 -3.58 -7.56
CA VAL A 32 24.48 -3.58 -8.89
C VAL A 32 23.72 -4.59 -9.72
N ALA A 33 23.15 -4.12 -10.82
CA ALA A 33 22.39 -4.94 -11.75
C ALA A 33 23.14 -5.09 -13.09
N GLN A 34 22.78 -6.10 -13.88
CA GLN A 34 23.43 -6.33 -15.17
C GLN A 34 22.70 -5.59 -16.28
N CYS A 35 23.46 -4.85 -17.10
CA CYS A 35 22.91 -4.19 -18.28
C CYS A 35 22.35 -5.24 -19.28
N PRO A 36 21.09 -5.12 -19.75
CA PRO A 36 20.50 -6.09 -20.68
C PRO A 36 21.18 -6.14 -22.06
N LEU A 37 21.94 -5.10 -22.42
CA LEU A 37 22.58 -4.96 -23.72
C LEU A 37 24.02 -5.46 -23.72
N CYS A 38 24.84 -4.97 -22.78
CA CYS A 38 26.26 -5.31 -22.73
C CYS A 38 26.65 -6.27 -21.60
N LYS A 39 25.68 -6.69 -20.76
CA LYS A 39 25.85 -7.64 -19.64
C LYS A 39 26.90 -7.25 -18.62
N ARG A 40 27.29 -5.97 -18.58
CA ARG A 40 28.18 -5.43 -17.56
C ARG A 40 27.37 -4.90 -16.40
N GLU A 41 28.02 -4.93 -15.25
CA GLU A 41 27.53 -4.37 -14.00
C GLU A 41 27.30 -2.87 -14.13
N ILE A 42 26.11 -2.44 -13.73
CA ILE A 42 25.69 -1.05 -13.66
C ILE A 42 24.93 -0.84 -12.35
N TRP A 43 24.95 0.38 -11.83
CA TRP A 43 24.11 0.75 -10.71
C TRP A 43 22.64 0.57 -11.07
N GLU A 44 21.85 -0.10 -10.22
CA GLU A 44 20.42 -0.37 -10.45
C GLU A 44 19.62 0.92 -10.69
N GLU A 45 19.97 1.98 -9.95
CA GLU A 45 19.38 3.31 -10.05
C GLU A 45 19.84 4.12 -11.29
N SER A 46 20.82 3.64 -12.06
CA SER A 46 21.33 4.37 -13.23
C SER A 46 20.51 4.06 -14.48
N PRO A 47 19.72 5.03 -15.01
CA PRO A 47 18.95 4.82 -16.25
C PRO A 47 19.85 4.76 -17.50
N TYR A 48 21.16 5.00 -17.35
CA TYR A 48 22.12 5.05 -18.43
C TYR A 48 23.31 4.13 -18.16
N CYS A 49 23.65 3.29 -19.13
CA CYS A 49 24.79 2.40 -19.03
C CYS A 49 26.09 3.12 -19.46
N PRO A 50 27.11 3.26 -18.59
CA PRO A 50 28.39 3.90 -18.95
C PRO A 50 29.22 3.07 -19.94
N HIS A 51 28.93 1.77 -20.08
CA HIS A 51 29.70 0.87 -20.93
C HIS A 51 29.22 0.83 -22.38
N CYS A 52 27.91 0.72 -22.62
CA CYS A 52 27.34 0.72 -23.97
C CYS A 52 26.75 2.06 -24.40
N ARG A 53 26.67 3.04 -23.48
CA ARG A 53 26.12 4.38 -23.74
C ARG A 53 24.66 4.36 -24.21
N GLN A 54 23.89 3.40 -23.72
CA GLN A 54 22.47 3.27 -24.01
C GLN A 54 21.64 3.42 -22.73
N TRP A 55 20.43 3.94 -22.90
CA TRP A 55 19.44 4.04 -21.84
C TRP A 55 18.81 2.67 -21.58
N VAL A 56 18.67 2.31 -20.31
CA VAL A 56 18.15 1.01 -19.87
C VAL A 56 17.08 1.21 -18.81
N THR A 57 16.02 0.40 -18.89
CA THR A 57 14.97 0.35 -17.88
C THR A 57 15.12 -0.95 -17.12
N LEU A 58 15.56 -0.87 -15.85
CA LEU A 58 15.59 -2.03 -14.98
C LEU A 58 14.23 -2.18 -14.29
N PRO A 59 13.69 -3.39 -14.19
CA PRO A 59 12.46 -3.61 -13.46
C PRO A 59 12.74 -3.52 -11.96
N ASP A 60 12.34 -2.42 -11.32
CA ASP A 60 12.27 -2.33 -9.85
C ASP A 60 11.32 -3.42 -9.34
N SER A 61 11.88 -4.53 -8.84
CA SER A 61 11.09 -5.68 -8.37
C SER A 61 10.44 -5.45 -7.01
N SER A 62 10.94 -4.50 -6.22
CA SER A 62 10.45 -4.21 -4.86
C SER A 62 9.06 -3.54 -4.86
N LEU A 63 8.85 -2.52 -5.69
CA LEU A 63 7.60 -1.73 -5.68
C LEU A 63 6.41 -2.38 -6.40
N GLN A 64 6.61 -3.46 -7.14
CA GLN A 64 5.51 -4.11 -7.87
C GLN A 64 4.67 -5.05 -7.00
N ASN A 65 5.22 -5.58 -5.90
CA ASN A 65 4.51 -6.58 -5.11
C ASN A 65 3.43 -5.96 -4.21
N SER A 66 3.67 -4.77 -3.66
CA SER A 66 2.70 -4.04 -2.81
C SER A 66 1.44 -3.66 -3.58
N ARG A 67 1.56 -3.25 -4.85
CA ARG A 67 0.43 -2.84 -5.69
C ARG A 67 -0.61 -3.96 -5.91
N LYS A 68 -0.17 -5.21 -5.96
CA LYS A 68 -1.07 -6.37 -6.18
C LYS A 68 -1.96 -6.64 -4.96
N LEU A 69 -1.49 -6.35 -3.75
CA LEU A 69 -2.27 -6.56 -2.52
C LEU A 69 -3.45 -5.59 -2.45
N TYR A 70 -3.24 -4.31 -2.74
CA TYR A 70 -4.31 -3.31 -2.73
C TYR A 70 -5.46 -3.66 -3.69
N VAL A 71 -5.13 -4.08 -4.91
CA VAL A 71 -6.14 -4.49 -5.90
C VAL A 71 -6.96 -5.68 -5.38
N ARG A 72 -6.29 -6.65 -4.74
CA ARG A 72 -6.95 -7.85 -4.22
C ARG A 72 -7.89 -7.54 -3.05
N PHE A 73 -7.46 -6.69 -2.11
CA PHE A 73 -8.31 -6.23 -1.01
C PHE A 73 -9.49 -5.39 -1.50
N GLY A 74 -9.27 -4.49 -2.47
CA GLY A 74 -10.34 -3.68 -3.05
C GLY A 74 -11.42 -4.55 -3.71
N LEU A 75 -11.02 -5.55 -4.51
CA LEU A 75 -11.96 -6.46 -5.15
C LEU A 75 -12.76 -7.28 -4.13
N TRP A 76 -12.10 -7.72 -3.06
CA TRP A 76 -12.75 -8.48 -1.98
C TRP A 76 -13.74 -7.62 -1.20
N GLY A 77 -13.39 -6.37 -0.89
CA GLY A 77 -14.27 -5.41 -0.22
C GLY A 77 -15.54 -5.13 -1.02
N ILE A 78 -15.42 -4.83 -2.32
CA ILE A 78 -16.58 -4.58 -3.19
C ILE A 78 -17.52 -5.79 -3.22
N LYS A 79 -16.96 -6.99 -3.39
CA LYS A 79 -17.73 -8.24 -3.40
C LYS A 79 -18.51 -8.42 -2.09
N THR A 80 -17.87 -8.20 -0.94
CA THR A 80 -18.50 -8.34 0.38
C THR A 80 -19.63 -7.34 0.59
N ILE A 81 -19.45 -6.08 0.16
CA ILE A 81 -20.48 -5.04 0.24
C ILE A 81 -21.71 -5.44 -0.59
N LEU A 82 -21.51 -5.92 -1.82
CA LEU A 82 -22.61 -6.37 -2.68
C LEU A 82 -23.36 -7.56 -2.07
N MET A 83 -22.65 -8.56 -1.54
CA MET A 83 -23.28 -9.70 -0.88
C MET A 83 -24.08 -9.28 0.36
N ASN A 84 -23.53 -8.37 1.17
CA ASN A 84 -24.22 -7.83 2.34
C ASN A 84 -25.51 -7.09 1.92
N TRP A 85 -25.44 -6.26 0.89
CA TRP A 85 -26.59 -5.49 0.41
C TRP A 85 -27.72 -6.40 -0.11
N ILE A 86 -27.35 -7.45 -0.87
CA ILE A 86 -28.32 -8.44 -1.37
C ILE A 86 -28.94 -9.22 -0.21
N PHE A 87 -28.16 -9.62 0.79
CA PHE A 87 -28.66 -10.36 1.94
C PHE A 87 -29.69 -9.55 2.72
N TRP A 88 -29.37 -8.28 3.03
CA TRP A 88 -30.29 -7.38 3.72
C TRP A 88 -31.50 -6.96 2.89
N GLY A 89 -31.42 -6.96 1.55
CA GLY A 89 -32.57 -6.70 0.69
C GLY A 89 -33.47 -7.92 0.47
N ALA A 90 -32.88 -9.11 0.32
CA ALA A 90 -33.59 -10.34 0.02
C ALA A 90 -34.38 -10.86 1.23
N ILE A 91 -33.82 -10.78 2.44
CA ILE A 91 -34.49 -11.23 3.67
C ILE A 91 -35.85 -10.55 3.89
N PRO A 92 -35.97 -9.20 3.92
CA PRO A 92 -37.26 -8.55 4.14
C PRO A 92 -38.23 -8.82 2.98
N ALA A 93 -37.75 -8.94 1.73
CA ALA A 93 -38.59 -9.30 0.60
C ALA A 93 -39.21 -10.69 0.78
N ILE A 94 -38.41 -11.67 1.20
CA ILE A 94 -38.88 -13.04 1.47
C ILE A 94 -39.88 -13.06 2.63
N ILE A 95 -39.60 -12.35 3.73
CA ILE A 95 -40.51 -12.28 4.89
C ILE A 95 -41.87 -11.70 4.48
N ASN A 96 -41.88 -10.59 3.74
CA ASN A 96 -43.11 -9.97 3.25
C ASN A 96 -43.90 -10.91 2.33
N PHE A 97 -43.20 -11.64 1.46
CA PHE A 97 -43.82 -12.59 0.54
C PHE A 97 -44.48 -13.76 1.27
N ILE A 98 -43.82 -14.33 2.28
CA ILE A 98 -44.37 -15.38 3.14
C ILE A 98 -45.62 -14.86 3.87
N TRP A 99 -45.53 -13.66 4.44
CA TRP A 99 -46.64 -13.05 5.16
C TRP A 99 -47.85 -12.81 4.26
N LEU A 100 -47.64 -12.33 3.04
CA LEU A 100 -48.67 -12.11 2.04
C LEU A 100 -49.34 -13.42 1.60
N ILE A 101 -48.57 -14.49 1.36
CA ILE A 101 -49.12 -15.82 1.06
C ILE A 101 -49.99 -16.32 2.20
N HIS A 102 -49.51 -16.22 3.44
CA HIS A 102 -50.26 -16.65 4.62
C HIS A 102 -51.57 -15.86 4.77
N TYR A 103 -51.54 -14.55 4.55
CA TYR A 103 -52.72 -13.70 4.57
C TYR A 103 -53.76 -14.10 3.50
N LEU A 104 -53.30 -14.41 2.28
CA LEU A 104 -54.17 -14.87 1.20
C LEU A 104 -54.78 -16.25 1.45
N LEU A 105 -54.06 -17.15 2.13
CA LEU A 105 -54.58 -18.47 2.50
C LEU A 105 -55.58 -18.43 3.67
N SER A 106 -55.46 -17.43 4.54
CA SER A 106 -56.32 -17.28 5.73
C SER A 106 -57.64 -16.55 5.44
N ARG A 107 -57.84 -16.08 4.21
CA ARG A 107 -59.02 -15.31 3.79
C ARG A 107 -59.91 -16.15 2.88
#